data_AF-A0A1E3ZY49-F1
#
_entry.id   AF-A0A1E3ZY49-F1
#
_cell.length_a   1.000
_cell.length_b   1.000
_cell.length_c   1.000
_cell.angle_alpha   90.00
_cell.angle_beta   90.00
_cell.angle_gamma   90.00
#
_symmetry.space_group_name_H-M   'P 1'
#
loop_
_entity.id
_entity.type
_entity.pdbx_description
1 polymer ?
#
loop_
_entity_poly.entity_id
_entity_poly.type
_entity_poly.pdbx_seq_one_letter_code
_entity_poly.pdbx_strand_id
1 'polypeptide(L)'
;MSDAEWALWIQEHHVPAVRELPGVRSCRFLKLLTEVESDGVTYTIQTEIDSLSAAEEFLEKHDPRLQSRMTDAFPGQVLYFQTLLQIM
;
A
#
# COMPACT_ATOMS: atom_id res chain seq x y z
N MET A 1 -19.63 2.04 -2.81
CA MET A 1 -18.67 2.70 -1.93
C MET A 1 -17.81 3.61 -2.81
N SER A 2 -17.54 4.83 -2.38
CA SER A 2 -16.76 5.82 -3.13
C SER A 2 -15.26 5.61 -2.96
N ASP A 3 -14.47 6.09 -3.91
CA ASP A 3 -13.00 6.16 -3.81
C ASP A 3 -12.54 6.94 -2.56
N ALA A 4 -13.35 7.90 -2.10
CA ALA A 4 -13.11 8.66 -0.87
C ALA A 4 -13.13 7.80 0.41
N GLU A 5 -14.04 6.83 0.51
CA GLU A 5 -14.13 5.93 1.68
C GLU A 5 -12.90 5.03 1.78
N TRP A 6 -12.44 4.48 0.64
CA TRP A 6 -11.21 3.69 0.59
C TRP A 6 -9.98 4.55 0.92
N ALA A 7 -9.87 5.74 0.31
CA ALA A 7 -8.77 6.66 0.56
C ALA A 7 -8.69 7.11 2.03
N LEU A 8 -9.83 7.31 2.70
CA LEU A 8 -9.89 7.61 4.12
C LEU A 8 -9.38 6.42 4.95
N TRP A 9 -9.86 5.22 4.68
CA TRP A 9 -9.43 4.02 5.41
C TRP A 9 -7.93 3.76 5.27
N ILE A 10 -7.36 3.95 4.08
CA ILE A 10 -5.92 3.81 3.86
C ILE A 10 -5.14 4.80 4.73
N GLN A 11 -5.58 6.05 4.81
CA GLN A 11 -4.92 7.08 5.61
C GLN A 11 -5.05 6.83 7.12
N GLU A 12 -6.19 6.35 7.58
CA GLU A 12 -6.47 6.16 9.01
C GLU A 12 -5.96 4.82 9.57
N HIS A 13 -5.87 3.77 8.73
CA HIS A 13 -5.60 2.41 9.20
C HIS A 13 -4.39 1.79 8.54
N HIS A 14 -4.28 1.85 7.21
CA HIS A 14 -3.22 1.13 6.50
C HIS A 14 -1.86 1.83 6.62
N VAL A 15 -1.80 3.13 6.31
CA VAL A 15 -0.56 3.92 6.38
C VAL A 15 0.02 3.93 7.80
N PRO A 16 -0.75 4.15 8.88
CA PRO A 16 -0.22 4.04 10.24
C PRO A 16 0.33 2.65 10.55
N ALA A 17 -0.40 1.58 10.19
CA ALA A 17 0.04 0.21 10.41
C ALA A 17 1.34 -0.13 9.66
N VAL A 18 1.57 0.47 8.48
CA VAL A 18 2.85 0.33 7.76
C VAL A 18 3.96 1.10 8.45
N ARG A 19 3.71 2.35 8.90
CA ARG A 19 4.72 3.18 9.58
C ARG A 19 5.22 2.60 10.90
N GLU A 20 4.43 1.77 11.56
CA GLU A 20 4.81 1.10 12.81
C GLU A 20 5.71 -0.13 12.58
N LEU A 21 5.90 -0.57 11.33
CA LEU A 21 6.72 -1.73 11.03
C LEU A 21 8.22 -1.42 11.12
N PRO A 22 9.04 -2.36 11.62
CA PRO A 22 10.48 -2.20 11.67
C PRO A 22 11.08 -1.91 10.30
N GLY A 23 12.03 -0.97 10.25
CA GLY A 23 12.76 -0.64 9.03
C GLY A 23 12.02 0.29 8.06
N VAL A 24 10.78 0.71 8.35
CA VAL A 24 10.05 1.68 7.53
C VAL A 24 10.52 3.10 7.83
N ARG A 25 11.13 3.75 6.84
CA ARG A 25 11.59 5.16 6.92
C ARG A 25 10.50 6.15 6.57
N SER A 26 9.71 5.82 5.56
CA SER A 26 8.61 6.68 5.10
C SER A 26 7.50 5.87 4.47
N CYS A 27 6.27 6.37 4.55
CA CYS A 27 5.11 5.77 3.90
C CYS A 27 4.20 6.90 3.40
N ARG A 28 4.01 6.97 2.08
CA ARG A 28 3.25 8.01 1.38
C ARG A 28 2.09 7.37 0.61
N PHE A 29 0.92 7.96 0.75
CA PHE A 29 -0.25 7.60 -0.04
C PHE A 29 -0.45 8.64 -1.15
N LEU A 30 -0.48 8.19 -2.40
CA LEU A 30 -0.47 9.03 -3.57
C LEU A 30 -1.59 8.61 -4.53
N LYS A 31 -2.19 9.58 -5.22
CA LYS A 31 -3.14 9.32 -6.32
C LYS A 31 -2.38 9.36 -7.64
N LEU A 32 -2.59 8.37 -8.50
CA LEU A 32 -2.06 8.41 -9.86
C LEU A 32 -2.88 9.41 -10.67
N LEU A 33 -2.21 10.39 -11.27
CA LEU A 33 -2.86 11.44 -12.07
C LEU A 33 -2.89 11.09 -13.57
N THR A 34 -2.06 10.15 -13.99
CA THR A 34 -2.02 9.69 -15.37
C THR A 34 -3.16 8.71 -15.62
N GLU A 35 -3.81 8.82 -16.78
CA GLU A 35 -4.74 7.79 -17.24
C GLU A 35 -4.02 6.47 -17.47
N VAL A 36 -4.61 5.41 -16.92
CA VAL A 36 -4.24 4.02 -17.15
C VAL A 36 -5.46 3.31 -17.68
N GLU A 37 -5.27 2.27 -18.50
CA GLU A 37 -6.37 1.42 -18.96
C GLU A 37 -6.92 0.60 -17.78
N SER A 38 -7.74 1.25 -16.96
CA SER A 38 -8.44 0.65 -15.83
C SER A 38 -9.79 1.34 -15.65
N ASP A 39 -10.83 0.57 -15.37
CA ASP A 39 -12.19 1.08 -15.09
C ASP A 39 -12.31 1.76 -13.70
N GLY A 40 -11.22 2.31 -13.16
CA GLY A 40 -11.18 2.83 -11.78
C GLY A 40 -10.07 3.84 -11.50
N VAL A 41 -10.04 4.32 -10.25
CA VAL A 41 -9.00 5.23 -9.76
C VAL A 41 -7.81 4.41 -9.27
N THR A 42 -6.60 4.78 -9.72
CA THR A 42 -5.37 4.15 -9.25
C THR A 42 -4.72 5.01 -8.16
N TYR A 43 -4.28 4.35 -7.09
CA TYR A 43 -3.49 4.94 -6.02
C TYR A 43 -2.22 4.12 -5.81
N THR A 44 -1.20 4.75 -5.26
CA THR A 44 0.05 4.09 -4.88
C THR A 44 0.36 4.35 -3.41
N ILE A 45 0.92 3.33 -2.75
CA ILE A 45 1.46 3.43 -1.39
C ILE A 45 2.96 3.21 -1.53
N GLN A 46 3.72 4.29 -1.42
CA GLN A 46 5.16 4.24 -1.54
C GLN A 46 5.78 4.16 -0.15
N THR A 47 6.37 3.01 0.15
CA THR A 47 7.04 2.73 1.42
C THR A 47 8.55 2.66 1.18
N GLU A 48 9.29 3.49 1.89
CA GLU A 48 10.75 3.45 1.91
C GLU A 48 11.21 2.59 3.08
N ILE A 49 12.09 1.63 2.80
CA ILE A 49 12.57 0.67 3.78
C ILE A 49 14.11 0.75 3.89
N ASP A 50 14.64 0.46 5.07
CA ASP A 50 16.03 0.66 5.45
C ASP A 50 17.05 -0.15 4.62
N SER A 51 16.69 -1.39 4.26
CA SER A 51 17.55 -2.29 3.48
C SER A 51 16.72 -3.22 2.59
N LEU A 52 17.40 -3.85 1.62
CA LEU A 52 16.79 -4.88 0.78
C LEU A 52 16.27 -6.06 1.62
N SER A 53 17.05 -6.52 2.60
CA SER A 53 16.64 -7.62 3.49
C SER A 53 15.38 -7.29 4.30
N ALA A 54 15.27 -6.04 4.78
CA ALA A 54 14.08 -5.59 5.49
C ALA A 54 12.88 -5.44 4.54
N ALA A 55 13.11 -5.07 3.28
CA ALA A 55 12.06 -5.01 2.26
C ALA A 55 11.55 -6.41 1.89
N GLU A 56 12.43 -7.39 1.75
CA GLU A 56 12.07 -8.80 1.55
C GLU A 56 11.26 -9.34 2.75
N GLU A 57 11.72 -9.07 3.98
CA GLU A 57 10.98 -9.45 5.18
C GLU A 57 9.59 -8.80 5.25
N PHE A 58 9.49 -7.53 4.86
CA PHE A 58 8.21 -6.82 4.78
C PHE A 58 7.25 -7.51 3.80
N LEU A 59 7.73 -7.84 2.59
CA LEU A 59 6.93 -8.50 1.56
C LEU A 59 6.50 -9.91 1.98
N GLU A 60 7.37 -10.66 2.66
CA GLU A 60 7.05 -12.04 3.07
C GLU A 60 6.12 -12.09 4.30
N LYS A 61 6.34 -11.23 5.30
CA LYS A 61 5.70 -11.38 6.62
C LYS A 61 4.59 -10.37 6.87
N HIS A 62 4.69 -9.17 6.31
CA HIS A 62 3.79 -8.07 6.64
C HIS A 62 2.78 -7.81 5.54
N ASP A 63 3.18 -7.92 4.27
CA ASP A 63 2.28 -7.69 3.15
C ASP A 63 1.05 -8.62 3.14
N PRO A 64 1.17 -9.95 3.31
CA PRO A 64 -0.01 -10.82 3.23
C PRO A 64 -1.07 -10.46 4.27
N ARG A 65 -0.64 -10.04 5.46
CA ARG A 65 -1.53 -9.60 6.54
C ARG A 65 -2.19 -8.27 6.21
N LEU A 66 -1.44 -7.30 5.67
CA LEU A 66 -1.95 -5.99 5.29
C LEU A 66 -2.91 -6.09 4.10
N GLN A 67 -2.59 -6.94 3.12
CA GLN A 67 -3.44 -7.25 2.00
C GLN A 67 -4.74 -7.93 2.45
N SER A 68 -4.68 -8.94 3.34
CA SER A 68 -5.88 -9.58 3.89
C SER A 68 -6.80 -8.56 4.54
N ARG A 69 -6.28 -7.67 5.41
CA ARG A 69 -7.08 -6.62 6.05
C ARG A 69 -7.76 -5.69 5.04
N MET A 70 -7.07 -5.37 3.96
CA MET A 70 -7.63 -4.53 2.89
C MET A 70 -8.73 -5.27 2.13
N THR A 71 -8.50 -6.54 1.77
CA THR A 71 -9.48 -7.40 1.10
C THR A 71 -10.71 -7.65 1.98
N ASP A 72 -10.53 -7.84 3.29
CA ASP A 72 -11.63 -8.04 4.25
C ASP A 72 -12.48 -6.77 4.40
N ALA A 73 -11.84 -5.58 4.41
CA ALA A 73 -12.53 -4.30 4.46
C ALA A 73 -13.23 -3.95 3.13
N PHE A 74 -12.67 -4.38 2.00
CA PHE A 74 -13.12 -4.01 0.64
C PHE A 74 -13.15 -5.21 -0.31
N PRO A 75 -13.98 -6.24 -0.03
CA PRO A 75 -13.95 -7.50 -0.77
C PRO A 75 -14.35 -7.32 -2.22
N GLY A 76 -13.52 -7.82 -3.14
CA GLY A 76 -13.77 -7.78 -4.59
C GLY A 76 -13.74 -6.38 -5.22
N GLN A 77 -13.30 -5.36 -4.49
CA GLN A 77 -13.33 -3.96 -4.92
C GLN A 77 -11.95 -3.37 -5.24
N VAL A 78 -10.87 -4.07 -4.86
CA VAL A 78 -9.50 -3.56 -4.99
C VAL A 78 -8.65 -4.59 -5.73
N LEU A 79 -8.01 -4.15 -6.81
CA LEU A 79 -6.88 -4.86 -7.41
C LEU A 79 -5.60 -4.32 -6.78
N TYR A 80 -4.82 -5.19 -6.15
CA TYR A 80 -3.59 -4.84 -5.44
C TYR A 80 -2.41 -5.66 -5.94
N PHE A 81 -1.29 -5.00 -6.16
CA PHE A 81 0.00 -5.64 -6.45
C PHE A 81 1.14 -4.75 -5.96
N GLN A 82 2.34 -5.32 -5.89
CA GLN A 82 3.52 -4.65 -5.37
C GLN A 82 4.68 -4.71 -6.35
N THR A 83 5.56 -3.73 -6.23
CA THR A 83 6.85 -3.71 -6.92
C THR A 83 7.91 -3.26 -5.93
N LEU A 84 9.15 -3.68 -6.16
CA LEU A 84 10.31 -3.26 -5.37
C LEU A 84 11.16 -2.30 -6.21
N LEU A 85 11.50 -1.15 -5.63
CA LEU A 85 12.27 -0.09 -6.29
C LEU A 85 13.51 0.25 -5.46
N GLN A 86 14.59 0.60 -6.14
CA GLN A 86 15.81 1.11 -5.52
C GLN A 86 15.90 2.62 -5.69
N ILE A 87 16.15 3.34 -4.59
CA ILE A 87 16.52 4.77 -4.63
C ILE A 87 17.97 4.85 -5.10
N MET A 88 18.24 5.74 -6.07
CA MET A 88 19.57 6.01 -6.65
C MET A 88 20.24 7.21 -6.01
#